data_AF-A0A2R7JW50-F1
#
_entry.id   AF-A0A2R7JW50-F1
#
_cell.length_a   1.000
_cell.length_b   1.000
_cell.length_c   1.000
_cell.angle_alpha   90.00
_cell.angle_beta   90.00
_cell.angle_gamma   90.00
#
_symmetry.space_group_name_H-M   'P 1'
#
loop_
_entity.id
_entity.type
_entity.pdbx_description
1 polymer ?
#
loop_
_entity_poly.entity_id
_entity_poly.type
_entity_poly.pdbx_seq_one_letter_code
_entity_poly.pdbx_strand_id
1 'polypeptide(L)'
;MPHEAWHVVQQAEGRVFPTVDLGGTAINDDAGLEREADRMGDASAAHGRSLGAAGQHAAAPVTGPVAAPAGGVVQGKFTIDDGPLEGDYKGRFTNATKALIVKTRKEIGDELSGPWPATVRGWAAKEAGPYTFVDTDEYYDLLRENHAKKEKEGKVRPNFSSGAYKLAKIGYGLKTGKDESDMKPSEHDLAMPHRFPFGAIKRSTELFLDGTEDGDDLDRWSGRLEVASAKRLKLNEPKITNKTQKAYYRKEVESQISKLQMLRKKLKKAKKKGTKLTLHSPETQKFMKAANDMHGNIPDFGPHTKINIPVSNRIHFNFIIPDQWDGKTKVPMSPGSEQASLMSPHRSEFALDSTGKYVPSTVGDMMSTDLIEGYEDIDQYGSMTTINPKLFKRYD
;
A
#
# COMPACT_ATOMS: atom_id res chain seq x y z
N MET A 1 19.05 26.65 -2.59
CA MET A 1 19.35 26.66 -1.14
C MET A 1 18.67 27.81 -0.37
N PRO A 2 18.49 29.04 -0.91
CA PRO A 2 17.82 30.14 -0.15
C PRO A 2 16.34 29.91 0.20
N HIS A 3 15.58 29.22 -0.66
CA HIS A 3 14.17 28.85 -0.44
C HIS A 3 14.00 28.01 0.84
N GLU A 4 14.83 26.97 0.99
CA GLU A 4 14.83 26.08 2.16
C GLU A 4 15.27 26.79 3.45
N ALA A 5 16.16 27.79 3.33
CA ALA A 5 16.56 28.60 4.48
C ALA A 5 15.43 29.52 4.96
N TRP A 6 14.56 29.99 4.05
CA TRP A 6 13.41 30.81 4.44
C TRP A 6 12.35 29.99 5.19
N HIS A 7 12.20 28.70 4.88
CA HIS A 7 11.34 27.82 5.68
C HIS A 7 11.77 27.74 7.15
N VAL A 8 13.07 27.82 7.45
CA VAL A 8 13.57 27.87 8.83
C VAL A 8 13.17 29.17 9.53
N VAL A 9 13.18 30.29 8.82
CA VAL A 9 12.72 31.59 9.34
C VAL A 9 11.22 31.55 9.64
N GLN A 10 10.41 31.01 8.72
CA GLN A 10 8.97 30.86 8.90
C GLN A 10 8.62 29.99 10.13
N GLN A 11 9.40 28.93 10.37
CA GLN A 11 9.27 28.07 11.56
C GLN A 11 9.61 28.83 12.85
N ALA A 12 10.68 29.65 12.84
CA ALA A 12 11.09 30.44 14.00
C ALA A 12 10.08 31.56 14.35
N GLU A 13 9.34 32.09 13.37
CA GLU A 13 8.28 33.08 13.57
C GLU A 13 6.96 32.47 14.06
N GLY A 14 6.87 31.14 14.20
CA GLY A 14 5.69 30.46 14.73
C GLY A 14 4.47 30.51 13.80
N ARG A 15 4.66 30.85 12.51
CA ARG A 15 3.59 30.93 11.50
C ARG A 15 3.31 29.58 10.82
N VAL A 16 4.20 28.61 10.99
CA VAL A 16 4.09 27.28 10.37
C VAL A 16 3.28 26.36 11.26
N PHE A 17 1.97 26.32 11.03
CA PHE A 17 1.05 25.38 11.67
C PHE A 17 0.85 24.13 10.80
N PRO A 18 0.77 22.91 11.36
CA PRO A 18 0.49 21.73 10.57
C PRO A 18 -0.86 21.84 9.88
N THR A 19 -0.89 21.66 8.57
CA THR A 19 -2.12 21.60 7.76
C THR A 19 -2.44 20.18 7.34
N VAL A 20 -1.45 19.28 7.34
CA VAL A 20 -1.57 17.86 7.00
C VAL A 20 -0.68 17.02 7.94
N ASP A 21 -1.23 15.95 8.52
CA ASP A 21 -0.43 14.92 9.20
C ASP A 21 -0.23 13.74 8.25
N LEU A 22 1.04 13.38 8.02
CA LEU A 22 1.37 12.19 7.25
C LEU A 22 2.23 11.24 8.08
N GLY A 23 1.57 10.27 8.71
CA GLY A 23 2.25 9.18 9.41
C GLY A 23 3.05 9.64 10.62
N GLY A 24 2.53 10.62 11.38
CA GLY A 24 3.18 11.16 12.57
C GLY A 24 4.22 12.25 12.29
N THR A 25 4.34 12.70 11.03
CA THR A 25 5.08 13.89 10.67
C THR A 25 4.09 15.00 10.31
N ALA A 26 4.12 16.06 11.12
CA ALA A 26 3.36 17.29 10.91
C ALA A 26 3.93 18.05 9.69
N ILE A 27 3.12 18.24 8.65
CA ILE A 27 3.47 18.95 7.42
C ILE A 27 2.58 20.18 7.28
N ASN A 28 3.17 21.31 6.91
CA ASN A 28 2.44 22.49 6.45
C ASN A 28 2.51 22.53 4.91
N ASP A 29 1.36 22.65 4.25
CA ASP A 29 1.19 22.74 2.79
C ASP A 29 0.52 24.06 2.37
N ASP A 30 0.69 25.11 3.18
CA ASP A 30 0.11 26.43 2.94
C ASP A 30 0.76 27.10 1.73
N ALA A 31 -0.01 27.22 0.65
CA ALA A 31 0.48 27.81 -0.60
C ALA A 31 0.88 29.31 -0.48
N GLY A 32 0.47 30.01 0.58
CA GLY A 32 0.89 31.37 0.90
C GLY A 32 2.31 31.43 1.45
N LEU A 33 2.65 30.54 2.39
CA LEU A 33 3.99 30.44 2.98
C LEU A 33 5.02 29.97 1.94
N GLU A 34 4.64 29.04 1.07
CA GLU A 34 5.50 28.59 -0.04
C GLU A 34 5.85 29.72 -1.02
N ARG A 35 4.86 30.54 -1.40
CA ARG A 35 5.09 31.71 -2.28
C ARG A 35 5.96 32.80 -1.61
N GLU A 36 5.91 32.88 -0.29
CA GLU A 36 6.75 33.80 0.47
C GLU A 36 8.21 33.30 0.51
N ALA A 37 8.41 31.99 0.72
CA ALA A 37 9.72 31.36 0.65
C ALA A 37 10.36 31.49 -0.74
N ASP A 38 9.58 31.37 -1.81
CA ASP A 38 10.03 31.66 -3.17
C ASP A 38 10.52 33.11 -3.31
N ARG A 39 9.70 34.09 -2.89
CA ARG A 39 10.02 35.52 -3.04
C ARG A 39 11.28 35.92 -2.26
N MET A 40 11.44 35.40 -1.04
CA MET A 40 12.57 35.73 -0.17
C MET A 40 13.84 34.95 -0.54
N GLY A 41 13.67 33.74 -1.09
CA GLY A 41 14.75 32.99 -1.73
C GLY A 41 15.33 33.74 -2.93
N ASP A 42 14.46 34.32 -3.76
CA ASP A 42 14.86 35.13 -4.92
C ASP A 42 15.54 36.46 -4.51
N ALA A 43 15.01 37.14 -3.49
CA ALA A 43 15.61 38.37 -2.96
C ALA A 43 17.00 38.13 -2.34
N SER A 44 17.22 36.98 -1.71
CA SER A 44 18.51 36.60 -1.11
C SER A 44 19.56 36.20 -2.18
N ALA A 45 19.11 35.60 -3.29
CA ALA A 45 19.98 35.27 -4.42
C ALA A 45 20.50 36.52 -5.16
N ALA A 46 19.74 37.61 -5.14
CA ALA A 46 20.15 38.90 -5.72
C ALA A 46 21.28 39.58 -4.94
N HIS A 47 21.36 39.37 -3.62
CA HIS A 47 22.40 39.97 -2.75
C HIS A 47 23.68 39.12 -2.64
N GLY A 48 23.65 37.85 -3.06
CA GLY A 48 24.80 36.94 -3.01
C GLY A 48 25.82 37.07 -4.15
N ARG A 49 25.59 37.96 -5.13
CA ARG A 49 26.46 38.12 -6.33
C ARG A 49 27.69 39.02 -6.15
N SER A 50 28.02 39.44 -4.93
CA SER A 50 29.16 40.36 -4.71
C SER A 50 30.47 39.72 -4.25
N LEU A 51 30.57 38.41 -3.98
CA LEU A 51 31.84 37.85 -3.47
C LEU A 51 32.14 36.48 -4.06
N GLY A 52 33.30 36.39 -4.74
CA GLY A 52 34.02 35.13 -4.95
C GLY A 52 34.22 34.69 -6.39
N ALA A 53 35.11 35.38 -7.11
CA ALA A 53 35.79 34.84 -8.28
C ALA A 53 36.93 33.88 -7.87
N ALA A 54 37.27 32.97 -8.79
CA ALA A 54 38.46 32.11 -8.89
C ALA A 54 38.37 30.67 -8.37
N GLY A 55 38.67 29.72 -9.27
CA GLY A 55 38.96 28.32 -8.95
C GLY A 55 38.54 27.33 -10.04
N GLN A 56 39.30 27.27 -11.14
CA GLN A 56 39.24 26.19 -12.13
C GLN A 56 39.80 24.89 -11.54
N HIS A 57 39.22 23.73 -11.86
CA HIS A 57 39.93 22.56 -12.39
C HIS A 57 38.92 21.54 -12.95
N ALA A 58 39.22 21.08 -14.17
CA ALA A 58 38.37 20.24 -15.00
C ALA A 58 38.60 18.74 -14.76
N ALA A 59 37.54 17.95 -14.98
CA ALA A 59 37.62 16.60 -15.54
C ALA A 59 36.43 16.43 -16.50
N ALA A 60 36.72 16.01 -17.73
CA ALA A 60 35.85 16.04 -18.90
C ALA A 60 34.84 14.86 -18.96
N PRO A 61 33.78 14.97 -19.78
CA PRO A 61 32.67 14.01 -19.84
C PRO A 61 32.88 12.92 -20.91
N VAL A 62 32.16 11.80 -20.80
CA VAL A 62 32.06 10.79 -21.87
C VAL A 62 30.59 10.67 -22.33
N THR A 63 30.32 11.29 -23.48
CA THR A 63 29.32 11.00 -24.52
C THR A 63 27.90 10.53 -24.13
N GLY A 64 26.98 11.49 -24.01
CA GLY A 64 25.54 11.33 -24.32
C GLY A 64 25.21 11.88 -25.72
N PRO A 65 24.00 11.65 -26.26
CA PRO A 65 23.68 11.98 -27.65
C PRO A 65 23.56 13.49 -27.92
N VAL A 66 23.65 13.80 -29.21
CA VAL A 66 24.01 15.08 -29.82
C VAL A 66 23.12 16.26 -29.43
N ALA A 67 23.75 17.37 -29.01
CA ALA A 67 23.11 18.67 -28.84
C ALA A 67 22.85 19.34 -30.20
N ALA A 68 21.61 19.81 -30.43
CA ALA A 68 21.22 20.69 -31.53
C ALA A 68 21.40 22.18 -31.15
N PRO A 69 21.52 23.11 -32.14
CA PRO A 69 22.25 24.36 -31.98
C PRO A 69 21.47 25.48 -31.27
N ALA A 70 22.25 26.45 -30.78
CA ALA A 70 21.83 27.61 -30.03
C ALA A 70 21.01 28.61 -30.85
N GLY A 71 19.91 29.11 -30.27
CA GLY A 71 19.20 30.30 -30.77
C GLY A 71 17.68 30.22 -30.69
N GLY A 72 17.12 30.25 -29.48
CA GLY A 72 15.68 30.38 -29.26
C GLY A 72 15.33 30.18 -27.80
N VAL A 73 14.31 30.86 -27.28
CA VAL A 73 13.80 30.65 -25.92
C VAL A 73 13.42 29.18 -25.80
N VAL A 74 14.26 28.40 -25.11
CA VAL A 74 14.02 26.98 -24.87
C VAL A 74 12.80 26.89 -23.96
N GLN A 75 11.71 26.38 -24.51
CA GLN A 75 10.59 25.93 -23.69
C GLN A 75 10.97 24.57 -23.12
N GLY A 76 11.06 24.52 -21.81
CA GLY A 76 11.22 23.30 -21.04
C GLY A 76 10.07 22.38 -21.33
N LYS A 77 10.37 21.34 -22.10
CA LYS A 77 9.41 20.38 -22.60
C LYS A 77 10.10 19.04 -22.50
N PHE A 78 9.45 18.06 -21.88
CA PHE A 78 9.75 16.68 -22.19
C PHE A 78 8.54 15.97 -22.77
N THR A 79 8.79 14.94 -23.57
CA THR A 79 7.76 14.14 -24.22
C THR A 79 7.86 12.69 -23.77
N ILE A 80 6.71 12.04 -23.63
CA ILE A 80 6.58 10.59 -23.58
C ILE A 80 5.79 10.24 -24.84
N ASP A 81 6.42 9.51 -25.76
CA ASP A 81 5.91 9.36 -27.13
C ASP A 81 4.89 8.21 -27.28
N ASP A 82 4.86 7.25 -26.33
CA ASP A 82 3.91 6.14 -26.34
C ASP A 82 3.51 5.66 -24.92
N GLY A 83 2.38 4.98 -24.83
CA GLY A 83 1.87 4.31 -23.63
C GLY A 83 0.91 5.14 -22.76
N PRO A 84 0.52 4.64 -21.58
CA PRO A 84 -0.55 5.24 -20.76
C PRO A 84 -0.27 6.67 -20.26
N LEU A 85 0.99 7.11 -20.30
CA LEU A 85 1.44 8.45 -19.92
C LEU A 85 1.88 9.30 -21.12
N GLU A 86 1.57 8.89 -22.35
CA GLU A 86 1.85 9.64 -23.57
C GLU A 86 1.43 11.11 -23.43
N GLY A 87 2.32 12.01 -23.83
CA GLY A 87 2.02 13.43 -23.91
C GLY A 87 3.21 14.38 -23.75
N ASP A 88 2.88 15.67 -23.91
CA ASP A 88 3.81 16.79 -23.81
C ASP A 88 3.75 17.45 -22.42
N TYR A 89 4.86 17.45 -21.69
CA TYR A 89 4.95 18.03 -20.35
C TYR A 89 5.78 19.30 -20.35
N LYS A 90 5.07 20.44 -20.27
CA LYS A 90 5.66 21.78 -20.32
C LYS A 90 5.52 22.48 -18.97
N GLY A 91 6.62 22.85 -18.34
CA GLY A 91 6.66 23.61 -17.09
C GLY A 91 6.54 22.78 -15.80
N ARG A 92 7.25 23.24 -14.76
CA ARG A 92 7.37 22.57 -13.44
C ARG A 92 6.03 22.35 -12.72
N PHE A 93 5.08 23.28 -12.85
CA PHE A 93 3.88 23.33 -12.00
C PHE A 93 2.56 23.34 -12.77
N THR A 94 2.59 22.94 -14.04
CA THR A 94 1.38 22.87 -14.86
C THR A 94 0.50 21.68 -14.46
N ASN A 95 -0.79 21.75 -14.80
CA ASN A 95 -1.75 20.69 -14.50
C ASN A 95 -1.35 19.35 -15.14
N ALA A 96 -0.75 19.38 -16.33
CA ALA A 96 -0.23 18.19 -17.00
C ALA A 96 0.89 17.53 -16.19
N THR A 97 1.91 18.28 -15.78
CA THR A 97 3.03 17.77 -14.96
C THR A 97 2.54 17.28 -13.59
N LYS A 98 1.59 17.97 -12.96
CA LYS A 98 0.97 17.53 -11.70
C LYS A 98 0.21 16.21 -11.87
N ALA A 99 -0.60 16.09 -12.92
CA ALA A 99 -1.36 14.88 -13.22
C ALA A 99 -0.43 13.70 -13.54
N LEU A 100 0.65 13.93 -14.29
CA LEU A 100 1.69 12.94 -14.53
C LEU A 100 2.27 12.43 -13.22
N ILE A 101 2.73 13.32 -12.33
CA ILE A 101 3.28 12.94 -11.02
C ILE A 101 2.27 12.11 -10.22
N VAL A 102 0.98 12.47 -10.22
CA VAL A 102 -0.06 11.69 -9.53
C VAL A 102 -0.19 10.29 -10.13
N LYS A 103 -0.23 10.16 -11.46
CA LYS A 103 -0.30 8.87 -12.15
C LYS A 103 0.97 8.03 -11.92
N THR A 104 2.15 8.63 -12.03
CA THR A 104 3.45 7.99 -11.72
C THR A 104 3.51 7.53 -10.27
N ARG A 105 3.04 8.36 -9.32
CA ARG A 105 2.97 7.99 -7.90
C ARG A 105 2.07 6.78 -7.69
N LYS A 106 0.95 6.72 -8.40
CA LYS A 106 0.01 5.59 -8.32
C LYS A 106 0.61 4.29 -8.87
N GLU A 107 1.34 4.37 -9.98
CA GLU A 107 1.86 3.17 -10.67
C GLU A 107 3.18 2.67 -10.04
N ILE A 108 4.17 3.55 -9.88
CA ILE A 108 5.53 3.19 -9.44
C ILE A 108 6.01 3.95 -8.21
N GLY A 109 5.20 4.84 -7.62
CA GLY A 109 5.63 5.68 -6.49
C GLY A 109 6.08 4.90 -5.26
N ASP A 110 5.54 3.69 -5.06
CA ASP A 110 5.97 2.78 -3.98
C ASP A 110 7.40 2.26 -4.19
N GLU A 111 7.93 2.31 -5.41
CA GLU A 111 9.28 1.85 -5.81
C GLU A 111 10.34 2.93 -5.60
N LEU A 112 9.93 4.19 -5.58
CA LEU A 112 10.83 5.34 -5.64
C LEU A 112 11.06 5.95 -4.24
N SER A 113 12.28 6.41 -4.01
CA SER A 113 12.75 7.09 -2.81
C SER A 113 13.27 8.48 -3.16
N GLY A 114 13.33 9.34 -2.15
CA GLY A 114 13.80 10.71 -2.33
C GLY A 114 12.85 11.57 -3.18
N PRO A 115 13.33 12.73 -3.65
CA PRO A 115 12.49 13.77 -4.24
C PRO A 115 12.21 13.52 -5.74
N TRP A 116 11.86 12.30 -6.15
CA TRP A 116 11.58 11.98 -7.56
C TRP A 116 10.53 12.88 -8.23
N PRO A 117 9.49 13.43 -7.54
CA PRO A 117 8.59 14.39 -8.17
C PRO A 117 9.32 15.68 -8.56
N ALA A 118 10.34 16.10 -7.81
CA ALA A 118 11.16 17.26 -8.14
C ALA A 118 11.98 17.00 -9.41
N THR A 119 12.47 15.77 -9.62
CA THR A 119 13.15 15.35 -10.86
C THR A 119 12.24 15.48 -12.08
N VAL A 120 11.00 14.96 -11.99
CA VAL A 120 10.00 15.10 -13.06
C VAL A 120 9.68 16.56 -13.35
N ARG A 121 9.55 17.40 -12.31
CA ARG A 121 9.38 18.85 -12.48
C ARG A 121 10.61 19.48 -13.13
N GLY A 122 11.80 19.02 -12.77
CA GLY A 122 13.08 19.42 -13.34
C GLY A 122 13.14 19.14 -14.84
N TRP A 123 12.72 17.97 -15.29
CA TRP A 123 12.61 17.63 -16.72
C TRP A 123 11.63 18.54 -17.47
N ALA A 124 10.55 18.97 -16.82
CA ALA A 124 9.61 19.93 -17.37
C ALA A 124 10.07 21.41 -17.26
N ALA A 125 11.24 21.69 -16.68
CA ALA A 125 11.72 23.06 -16.45
C ALA A 125 12.27 23.70 -17.71
N LYS A 126 12.09 25.03 -17.86
CA LYS A 126 12.49 25.80 -19.05
C LYS A 126 13.94 25.63 -19.50
N GLU A 127 14.82 25.42 -18.54
CA GLU A 127 16.28 25.38 -18.73
C GLU A 127 16.81 23.96 -18.91
N ALA A 128 15.96 22.95 -18.74
CA ALA A 128 16.32 21.57 -19.02
C ALA A 128 16.01 21.32 -20.50
N GLY A 129 17.02 20.91 -21.27
CA GLY A 129 16.85 20.55 -22.68
C GLY A 129 15.77 19.47 -22.86
N PRO A 130 15.25 19.27 -24.08
CA PRO A 130 14.13 18.36 -24.28
C PRO A 130 14.53 16.93 -23.94
N TYR A 131 13.89 16.36 -22.91
CA TYR A 131 13.90 14.92 -22.69
C TYR A 131 12.81 14.31 -23.56
N THR A 132 13.13 13.26 -24.31
CA THR A 132 12.13 12.48 -25.04
C THR A 132 12.28 11.05 -24.60
N PHE A 133 11.20 10.50 -24.07
CA PHE A 133 11.05 9.10 -23.73
C PHE A 133 10.27 8.43 -24.86
N VAL A 134 10.79 7.34 -25.39
CA VAL A 134 10.17 6.54 -26.43
C VAL A 134 8.80 6.04 -25.96
N ASP A 135 8.69 5.63 -24.70
CA ASP A 135 7.44 5.18 -24.11
C ASP A 135 7.36 5.42 -22.59
N THR A 136 6.21 5.06 -22.02
CA THR A 136 5.94 5.13 -20.58
C THR A 136 6.86 4.23 -19.75
N ASP A 137 7.33 3.11 -20.29
CA ASP A 137 8.19 2.17 -19.59
C ASP A 137 9.62 2.72 -19.48
N GLU A 138 10.17 3.34 -20.54
CA GLU A 138 11.46 4.03 -20.50
C GLU A 138 11.46 5.19 -19.48
N TYR A 139 10.37 5.96 -19.44
CA TYR A 139 10.17 6.99 -18.41
C TYR A 139 10.22 6.41 -16.99
N TYR A 140 9.59 5.25 -16.78
CA TYR A 140 9.62 4.57 -15.48
C TYR A 140 11.00 3.99 -15.15
N ASP A 141 11.70 3.44 -16.13
CA ASP A 141 13.01 2.84 -15.94
C ASP A 141 14.04 3.90 -15.56
N LEU A 142 14.04 5.07 -16.21
CA LEU A 142 14.91 6.18 -15.81
C LEU A 142 14.59 6.68 -14.40
N LEU A 143 13.32 6.72 -14.00
CA LEU A 143 12.95 7.05 -12.62
C LEU A 143 13.44 6.01 -11.63
N ARG A 144 13.37 4.71 -11.95
CA ARG A 144 13.90 3.64 -11.09
C ARG A 144 15.41 3.71 -10.99
N GLU A 145 16.12 3.95 -12.10
CA GLU A 145 17.57 4.09 -12.09
C GLU A 145 18.03 5.18 -11.12
N ASN A 146 17.36 6.33 -11.14
CA ASN A 146 17.74 7.49 -10.33
C ASN A 146 17.16 7.48 -8.91
N HIS A 147 16.02 6.84 -8.71
CA HIS A 147 15.25 6.97 -7.48
C HIS A 147 14.79 5.66 -6.86
N ALA A 148 15.18 4.48 -7.37
CA ALA A 148 14.77 3.22 -6.75
C ALA A 148 15.07 3.23 -5.24
N LYS A 149 14.09 2.82 -4.44
CA LYS A 149 14.31 2.45 -3.05
C LYS A 149 15.37 1.37 -3.03
N LYS A 150 16.51 1.66 -2.40
CA LYS A 150 17.51 0.64 -2.10
C LYS A 150 16.84 -0.44 -1.25
N GLU A 151 17.05 -1.70 -1.60
CA GLU A 151 16.65 -2.83 -0.76
C GLU A 151 17.29 -2.64 0.61
N LYS A 152 16.46 -2.46 1.65
CA LYS A 152 16.93 -2.54 3.03
C LYS A 152 16.85 -3.99 3.46
N GLU A 153 17.97 -4.56 3.90
CA GLU A 153 17.94 -5.78 4.70
C GLU A 153 17.24 -5.47 6.03
N GLY A 154 15.94 -5.78 6.10
CA GLY A 154 15.12 -5.56 7.31
C GLY A 154 13.66 -5.21 7.02
N LYS A 155 12.76 -5.80 7.83
CA LYS A 155 11.27 -5.79 7.75
C LYS A 155 10.70 -5.89 6.32
N VAL A 156 10.54 -7.14 5.87
CA VAL A 156 9.80 -7.54 4.66
C VAL A 156 8.30 -7.18 4.72
N ARG A 157 7.75 -6.95 5.92
CA ARG A 157 6.31 -6.71 6.10
C ARG A 157 5.94 -5.26 5.79
N PRO A 158 5.12 -5.01 4.75
CA PRO A 158 4.67 -3.66 4.40
C PRO A 158 3.62 -3.14 5.38
N ASN A 159 3.58 -1.83 5.55
CA ASN A 159 2.44 -1.15 6.17
C ASN A 159 1.23 -1.19 5.22
N PHE A 160 0.04 -1.14 5.81
CA PHE A 160 -1.20 -1.05 5.05
C PHE A 160 -1.32 0.28 4.30
N SER A 161 -1.93 0.24 3.13
CA SER A 161 -2.29 1.47 2.40
C SER A 161 -3.38 2.28 3.11
N SER A 162 -3.43 3.58 2.86
CA SER A 162 -4.51 4.45 3.33
C SER A 162 -5.89 3.99 2.84
N GLY A 163 -5.96 3.43 1.63
CA GLY A 163 -7.16 2.79 1.09
C GLY A 163 -7.63 1.62 1.95
N ALA A 164 -6.71 0.73 2.36
CA ALA A 164 -7.03 -0.38 3.26
C ALA A 164 -7.55 0.12 4.62
N TYR A 165 -6.92 1.15 5.21
CA TYR A 165 -7.42 1.76 6.45
C TYR A 165 -8.83 2.34 6.29
N LYS A 166 -9.10 3.04 5.19
CA LYS A 166 -10.41 3.64 4.94
C LYS A 166 -11.49 2.58 4.70
N LEU A 167 -11.16 1.49 4.00
CA LEU A 167 -12.05 0.35 3.85
C LEU A 167 -12.35 -0.33 5.19
N ALA A 168 -11.34 -0.50 6.05
CA ALA A 168 -11.51 -1.07 7.39
C ALA A 168 -12.40 -0.18 8.29
N LYS A 169 -12.26 1.15 8.21
CA LYS A 169 -13.14 2.11 8.91
C LYS A 169 -14.59 2.00 8.44
N ILE A 170 -14.82 1.90 7.13
CA ILE A 170 -16.16 1.69 6.56
C ILE A 170 -16.74 0.35 7.06
N GLY A 171 -15.97 -0.73 6.99
CA GLY A 171 -16.40 -2.05 7.50
C GLY A 171 -16.74 -2.04 8.99
N TYR A 172 -15.91 -1.36 9.79
CA TYR A 172 -16.13 -1.23 11.21
C TYR A 172 -17.37 -0.38 11.53
N GLY A 173 -17.59 0.73 10.81
CA GLY A 173 -18.80 1.54 10.95
C GLY A 173 -20.08 0.79 10.59
N LEU A 174 -20.03 -0.08 9.56
CA LEU A 174 -21.15 -0.98 9.24
C LEU A 174 -21.44 -1.98 10.37
N LYS A 175 -20.42 -2.40 11.12
CA LYS A 175 -20.55 -3.31 12.25
C LYS A 175 -21.08 -2.59 13.50
N THR A 176 -20.61 -1.38 13.79
CA THR A 176 -21.00 -0.62 14.99
C THR A 176 -22.28 0.20 14.80
N GLY A 177 -22.72 0.38 13.54
CA GLY A 177 -23.81 1.27 13.19
C GLY A 177 -23.45 2.76 13.33
N LYS A 178 -22.16 3.09 13.48
CA LYS A 178 -21.64 4.45 13.69
C LYS A 178 -20.72 4.87 12.54
N ASP A 179 -20.59 6.18 12.34
CA ASP A 179 -19.54 6.71 11.46
C ASP A 179 -18.20 6.66 12.19
N GLU A 180 -17.24 5.96 11.60
CA GLU A 180 -15.91 5.69 12.16
C GLU A 180 -14.81 6.32 11.28
N SER A 181 -15.17 7.26 10.42
CA SER A 181 -14.24 7.93 9.49
C SER A 181 -13.10 8.66 10.23
N ASP A 182 -13.39 9.28 11.37
CA ASP A 182 -12.42 10.00 12.19
C ASP A 182 -11.76 9.14 13.29
N MET A 183 -12.16 7.88 13.42
CA MET A 183 -11.63 6.99 14.46
C MET A 183 -10.13 6.76 14.29
N LYS A 184 -9.39 6.84 15.41
CA LYS A 184 -7.96 6.52 15.50
C LYS A 184 -7.80 5.16 16.18
N PRO A 185 -7.40 4.10 15.45
CA PRO A 185 -7.39 2.74 15.99
C PRO A 185 -6.54 2.58 17.27
N SER A 186 -5.42 3.29 17.35
CA SER A 186 -4.52 3.26 18.51
C SER A 186 -5.17 3.76 19.80
N GLU A 187 -6.13 4.69 19.73
CA GLU A 187 -6.81 5.24 20.90
C GLU A 187 -7.81 4.25 21.51
N HIS A 188 -8.14 3.16 20.79
CA HIS A 188 -9.15 2.18 21.18
C HIS A 188 -8.62 0.74 21.28
N ASP A 189 -7.29 0.55 21.34
CA ASP A 189 -6.65 -0.78 21.25
C ASP A 189 -7.15 -1.57 20.03
N LEU A 190 -7.37 -0.91 18.89
CA LEU A 190 -7.83 -1.53 17.66
C LEU A 190 -6.69 -1.71 16.67
N ALA A 191 -6.65 -2.88 16.04
CA ALA A 191 -5.78 -3.17 14.90
C ALA A 191 -6.56 -3.88 13.81
N MET A 192 -5.95 -3.94 12.63
CA MET A 192 -6.45 -4.63 11.45
C MET A 192 -5.85 -6.05 11.40
N PRO A 193 -6.49 -7.06 12.02
CA PRO A 193 -6.02 -8.45 11.95
C PRO A 193 -6.10 -8.96 10.52
N HIS A 194 -5.07 -9.68 10.11
CA HIS A 194 -5.05 -10.35 8.82
C HIS A 194 -5.87 -11.64 8.94
N ARG A 195 -6.56 -12.04 7.89
CA ARG A 195 -7.17 -13.39 7.82
C ARG A 195 -6.15 -14.41 7.38
N PHE A 196 -5.33 -14.08 6.39
CA PHE A 196 -4.17 -14.83 5.97
C PHE A 196 -2.90 -14.06 6.38
N PRO A 197 -2.12 -14.56 7.36
CA PRO A 197 -1.04 -13.81 7.97
C PRO A 197 0.08 -13.51 6.97
N PHE A 198 0.77 -12.38 7.14
CA PHE A 198 1.82 -11.97 6.21
C PHE A 198 2.96 -13.01 6.08
N GLY A 199 3.26 -13.75 7.16
CA GLY A 199 4.22 -14.86 7.11
C GLY A 199 3.81 -15.95 6.12
N ALA A 200 2.51 -16.25 6.01
CA ALA A 200 1.98 -17.23 5.07
C ALA A 200 1.93 -16.69 3.63
N ILE A 201 1.66 -15.39 3.44
CA ILE A 201 1.82 -14.71 2.13
C ILE A 201 3.27 -14.83 1.66
N LYS A 202 4.24 -14.52 2.55
CA LYS A 202 5.67 -14.62 2.27
C LYS A 202 6.05 -16.05 1.88
N ARG A 203 5.69 -17.03 2.70
CA ARG A 203 5.98 -18.47 2.45
C ARG A 203 5.35 -18.94 1.14
N SER A 204 4.09 -18.60 0.88
CA SER A 204 3.39 -18.99 -0.36
C SER A 204 4.01 -18.34 -1.60
N THR A 205 4.56 -17.14 -1.45
CA THR A 205 5.29 -16.48 -2.54
C THR A 205 6.66 -17.12 -2.74
N GLU A 206 7.35 -17.49 -1.67
CA GLU A 206 8.65 -18.17 -1.70
C GLU A 206 8.58 -19.53 -2.41
N LEU A 207 7.57 -20.34 -2.12
CA LEU A 207 7.30 -21.60 -2.82
C LEU A 207 7.12 -21.41 -4.33
N PHE A 208 6.49 -20.30 -4.74
CA PHE A 208 6.42 -19.94 -6.15
C PHE A 208 7.79 -19.48 -6.68
N LEU A 209 8.61 -18.76 -5.93
CA LEU A 209 9.89 -18.27 -6.44
C LEU A 209 10.93 -19.38 -6.59
N ASP A 210 11.03 -20.28 -5.62
CA ASP A 210 11.98 -21.39 -5.62
C ASP A 210 11.59 -22.54 -6.58
N GLY A 211 10.34 -22.54 -7.06
CA GLY A 211 9.83 -23.51 -8.02
C GLY A 211 9.22 -24.76 -7.39
N THR A 212 9.08 -24.81 -6.07
CA THR A 212 8.30 -25.84 -5.37
C THR A 212 6.83 -25.82 -5.78
N GLU A 213 6.29 -24.61 -6.04
CA GLU A 213 4.95 -24.38 -6.55
C GLU A 213 4.98 -23.63 -7.88
N ASP A 214 3.97 -23.87 -8.71
CA ASP A 214 3.90 -23.31 -10.05
C ASP A 214 3.01 -22.05 -10.14
N GLY A 215 2.80 -21.59 -11.37
CA GLY A 215 1.97 -20.41 -11.61
C GLY A 215 0.50 -20.61 -11.27
N ASP A 216 -0.01 -21.84 -11.27
CA ASP A 216 -1.40 -22.16 -10.99
C ASP A 216 -1.63 -22.20 -9.47
N ASP A 217 -0.65 -22.65 -8.70
CA ASP A 217 -0.64 -22.51 -7.25
C ASP A 217 -0.67 -21.05 -6.80
N LEU A 218 0.16 -20.20 -7.42
CA LEU A 218 0.16 -18.76 -7.18
C LEU A 218 -1.20 -18.14 -7.49
N ASP A 219 -1.82 -18.51 -8.61
CA ASP A 219 -3.15 -18.06 -9.00
C ASP A 219 -4.21 -18.54 -7.99
N ARG A 220 -4.13 -19.80 -7.57
CA ARG A 220 -5.08 -20.44 -6.65
C ARG A 220 -5.10 -19.76 -5.29
N TRP A 221 -3.96 -19.63 -4.61
CA TRP A 221 -3.98 -19.05 -3.26
C TRP A 221 -4.24 -17.54 -3.28
N SER A 222 -3.65 -16.79 -4.21
CA SER A 222 -3.89 -15.34 -4.22
C SER A 222 -5.28 -15.01 -4.76
N GLY A 223 -5.83 -15.85 -5.63
CA GLY A 223 -7.21 -15.75 -6.13
C GLY A 223 -8.26 -15.90 -5.03
N ARG A 224 -8.00 -16.70 -3.99
CA ARG A 224 -8.86 -16.76 -2.80
C ARG A 224 -9.00 -15.41 -2.09
N LEU A 225 -7.95 -14.58 -2.08
CA LEU A 225 -8.03 -13.21 -1.53
C LEU A 225 -8.92 -12.30 -2.39
N GLU A 226 -8.92 -12.49 -3.71
CA GLU A 226 -9.83 -11.80 -4.65
C GLU A 226 -11.28 -12.21 -4.39
N VAL A 227 -11.54 -13.53 -4.31
CA VAL A 227 -12.87 -14.08 -4.00
C VAL A 227 -13.39 -13.54 -2.67
N ALA A 228 -12.55 -13.54 -1.63
CA ALA A 228 -12.90 -12.97 -0.33
C ALA A 228 -13.30 -11.50 -0.44
N SER A 229 -12.52 -10.71 -1.19
CA SER A 229 -12.74 -9.28 -1.38
C SER A 229 -14.04 -9.00 -2.15
N ALA A 230 -14.30 -9.76 -3.22
CA ALA A 230 -15.52 -9.65 -4.03
C ALA A 230 -16.78 -10.08 -3.26
N LYS A 231 -16.72 -11.20 -2.53
CA LYS A 231 -17.83 -11.65 -1.66
C LYS A 231 -18.14 -10.60 -0.59
N ARG A 232 -17.10 -10.02 0.02
CA ARG A 232 -17.24 -8.96 1.02
C ARG A 232 -17.81 -7.67 0.45
N LEU A 233 -17.41 -7.28 -0.77
CA LEU A 233 -18.03 -6.16 -1.49
C LEU A 233 -19.54 -6.38 -1.63
N LYS A 234 -19.95 -7.54 -2.14
CA LYS A 234 -21.36 -7.91 -2.32
C LYS A 234 -22.15 -7.89 -1.00
N LEU A 235 -21.53 -8.30 0.10
CA LEU A 235 -22.16 -8.32 1.43
C LEU A 235 -22.35 -6.92 2.02
N ASN A 236 -21.35 -6.04 1.90
CA ASN A 236 -21.31 -4.77 2.62
C ASN A 236 -21.91 -3.62 1.82
N GLU A 237 -21.73 -3.60 0.51
CA GLU A 237 -22.17 -2.48 -0.34
C GLU A 237 -23.65 -2.12 -0.19
N PRO A 238 -24.61 -3.09 -0.14
CA PRO A 238 -26.02 -2.76 0.05
C PRO A 238 -26.30 -2.03 1.36
N LYS A 239 -25.47 -2.27 2.40
CA LYS A 239 -25.61 -1.70 3.75
C LYS A 239 -25.09 -0.27 3.85
N ILE A 240 -24.29 0.19 2.87
CA ILE A 240 -23.78 1.56 2.86
C ILE A 240 -24.89 2.48 2.33
N THR A 241 -25.35 3.44 3.13
CA THR A 241 -26.45 4.35 2.73
C THR A 241 -25.93 5.58 1.97
N ASN A 242 -24.77 6.12 2.38
CA ASN A 242 -24.16 7.28 1.74
C ASN A 242 -23.66 6.94 0.32
N LYS A 243 -24.17 7.65 -0.69
CA LYS A 243 -23.84 7.39 -2.12
C LYS A 243 -22.37 7.57 -2.44
N THR A 244 -21.73 8.61 -1.92
CA THR A 244 -20.30 8.90 -2.17
C THR A 244 -19.40 7.86 -1.53
N GLN A 245 -19.69 7.48 -0.29
CA GLN A 245 -18.97 6.42 0.43
C GLN A 245 -19.14 5.07 -0.27
N LYS A 246 -20.37 4.75 -0.73
CA LYS A 246 -20.65 3.54 -1.51
C LYS A 246 -19.83 3.47 -2.78
N ALA A 247 -19.83 4.55 -3.57
CA ALA A 247 -19.05 4.63 -4.81
C ALA A 247 -17.55 4.49 -4.56
N TYR A 248 -17.04 5.12 -3.50
CA TYR A 248 -15.65 4.97 -3.07
C TYR A 248 -15.33 3.53 -2.68
N TYR A 249 -16.15 2.92 -1.81
CA TYR A 249 -15.95 1.56 -1.31
C TYR A 249 -15.88 0.54 -2.45
N ARG A 250 -16.82 0.59 -3.40
CA ARG A 250 -16.80 -0.23 -4.61
C ARG A 250 -15.51 -0.07 -5.39
N LYS A 251 -15.20 1.17 -5.77
CA LYS A 251 -14.05 1.49 -6.62
C LYS A 251 -12.73 1.07 -5.98
N GLU A 252 -12.57 1.28 -4.69
CA GLU A 252 -11.35 0.92 -3.97
C GLU A 252 -11.17 -0.61 -3.92
N VAL A 253 -12.23 -1.37 -3.60
CA VAL A 253 -12.15 -2.84 -3.59
C VAL A 253 -11.85 -3.41 -4.98
N GLU A 254 -12.54 -2.92 -6.02
CA GLU A 254 -12.28 -3.32 -7.42
C GLU A 254 -10.86 -2.97 -7.87
N SER A 255 -10.34 -1.81 -7.43
CA SER A 255 -8.97 -1.40 -7.70
C SER A 255 -7.95 -2.30 -7.01
N GLN A 256 -8.19 -2.73 -5.77
CA GLN A 256 -7.31 -3.68 -5.08
C GLN A 256 -7.27 -5.03 -5.80
N ILE A 257 -8.43 -5.58 -6.19
CA ILE A 257 -8.51 -6.83 -6.96
C ILE A 257 -7.73 -6.71 -8.28
N SER A 258 -7.99 -5.65 -9.04
CA SER A 258 -7.33 -5.42 -10.33
C SER A 258 -5.81 -5.26 -10.17
N LYS A 259 -5.36 -4.57 -9.11
CA LYS A 259 -3.94 -4.40 -8.80
C LYS A 259 -3.27 -5.73 -8.46
N LEU A 260 -3.89 -6.58 -7.65
CA LEU A 260 -3.35 -7.90 -7.31
C LEU A 260 -3.21 -8.77 -8.57
N GLN A 261 -4.24 -8.83 -9.41
CA GLN A 261 -4.22 -9.59 -10.67
C GLN A 261 -3.10 -9.12 -11.60
N MET A 262 -2.95 -7.81 -11.77
CA MET A 262 -1.89 -7.21 -12.59
C MET A 262 -0.50 -7.55 -12.05
N LEU A 263 -0.28 -7.40 -10.75
CA LEU A 263 1.02 -7.67 -10.13
C LEU A 263 1.37 -9.17 -10.14
N ARG A 264 0.37 -10.04 -9.96
CA ARG A 264 0.54 -11.49 -10.12
C ARG A 264 1.01 -11.84 -11.54
N LYS A 265 0.38 -11.26 -12.57
CA LYS A 265 0.80 -11.43 -13.97
C LYS A 265 2.22 -10.91 -14.21
N LYS A 266 2.57 -9.73 -13.67
CA LYS A 266 3.94 -9.18 -13.76
C LYS A 266 4.96 -10.12 -13.11
N LEU A 267 4.67 -10.64 -11.91
CA LEU A 267 5.53 -11.59 -11.19
C LEU A 267 5.72 -12.90 -11.97
N LYS A 268 4.64 -13.50 -12.50
CA LYS A 268 4.70 -14.69 -13.37
C LYS A 268 5.54 -14.44 -14.62
N LYS A 269 5.37 -13.28 -15.27
CA LYS A 269 6.13 -12.88 -16.47
C LYS A 269 7.62 -12.72 -16.15
N ALA A 270 7.96 -12.09 -15.03
CA ALA A 270 9.35 -11.93 -14.60
C ALA A 270 10.02 -13.29 -14.33
N LYS A 271 9.35 -14.20 -13.61
CA LYS A 271 9.85 -15.57 -13.40
C LYS A 271 10.08 -16.31 -14.72
N LYS A 272 9.12 -16.25 -15.65
CA LYS A 272 9.22 -16.91 -16.96
C LYS A 272 10.37 -16.36 -17.83
N LYS A 273 10.71 -15.08 -17.69
CA LYS A 273 11.84 -14.45 -18.38
C LYS A 273 13.22 -14.85 -17.82
N GLY A 274 13.28 -15.64 -16.75
CA GLY A 274 14.53 -16.01 -16.08
C GLY A 274 15.10 -14.90 -15.20
N THR A 275 14.30 -13.86 -14.88
CA THR A 275 14.72 -12.84 -13.91
C THR A 275 14.99 -13.50 -12.56
N LYS A 276 16.16 -13.23 -11.97
CA LYS A 276 16.52 -13.73 -10.63
C LYS A 276 15.70 -12.99 -9.58
N LEU A 277 14.56 -13.55 -9.21
CA LEU A 277 13.65 -13.00 -8.23
C LEU A 277 13.97 -13.54 -6.82
N THR A 278 13.91 -12.66 -5.84
CA THR A 278 13.95 -12.98 -4.42
C THR A 278 12.72 -12.41 -3.74
N LEU A 279 12.57 -12.68 -2.44
CA LEU A 279 11.55 -12.01 -1.64
C LEU A 279 11.74 -10.50 -1.54
N HIS A 280 12.96 -9.99 -1.77
CA HIS A 280 13.27 -8.57 -1.70
C HIS A 280 13.08 -7.85 -3.05
N SER A 281 13.05 -8.60 -4.15
CA SER A 281 12.88 -8.04 -5.49
C SER A 281 11.63 -7.15 -5.58
N PRO A 282 11.70 -6.01 -6.30
CA PRO A 282 10.60 -5.06 -6.40
C PRO A 282 9.27 -5.68 -6.83
N GLU A 283 9.27 -6.57 -7.82
CA GLU A 283 8.08 -7.27 -8.32
C GLU A 283 7.43 -8.11 -7.22
N THR A 284 8.24 -8.85 -6.47
CA THR A 284 7.80 -9.70 -5.37
C THR A 284 7.23 -8.86 -4.23
N GLN A 285 7.92 -7.79 -3.83
CA GLN A 285 7.49 -6.89 -2.77
C GLN A 285 6.15 -6.21 -3.10
N LYS A 286 5.97 -5.75 -4.35
CA LYS A 286 4.70 -5.17 -4.81
C LYS A 286 3.56 -6.18 -4.72
N PHE A 287 3.78 -7.39 -5.22
CA PHE A 287 2.79 -8.45 -5.19
C PHE A 287 2.40 -8.82 -3.76
N MET A 288 3.38 -9.07 -2.87
CA MET A 288 3.13 -9.38 -1.46
C MET A 288 2.40 -8.24 -0.75
N LYS A 289 2.76 -6.98 -1.03
CA LYS A 289 2.05 -5.82 -0.48
C LYS A 289 0.60 -5.76 -0.96
N ALA A 290 0.36 -6.00 -2.26
CA ALA A 290 -1.00 -6.01 -2.79
C ALA A 290 -1.84 -7.12 -2.20
N ALA A 291 -1.29 -8.34 -2.06
CA ALA A 291 -1.95 -9.46 -1.40
C ALA A 291 -2.25 -9.15 0.07
N ASN A 292 -1.30 -8.52 0.76
CA ASN A 292 -1.45 -8.08 2.14
C ASN A 292 -2.58 -7.06 2.29
N ASP A 293 -2.66 -6.07 1.38
CA ASP A 293 -3.60 -4.95 1.38
C ASP A 293 -5.05 -5.32 0.99
N MET A 294 -5.31 -6.54 0.52
CA MET A 294 -6.63 -6.96 0.02
C MET A 294 -7.73 -6.81 1.07
N HIS A 295 -8.87 -6.24 0.68
CA HIS A 295 -10.00 -6.04 1.58
C HIS A 295 -10.56 -7.34 2.19
N GLY A 296 -10.51 -8.44 1.43
CA GLY A 296 -10.85 -9.77 1.91
C GLY A 296 -9.86 -10.31 2.94
N ASN A 297 -8.60 -9.85 2.92
CA ASN A 297 -7.58 -10.20 3.90
C ASN A 297 -7.60 -9.29 5.14
N ILE A 298 -8.00 -8.02 4.96
CA ILE A 298 -8.07 -7.02 6.02
C ILE A 298 -9.48 -6.46 6.17
N PRO A 299 -10.39 -7.26 6.71
CA PRO A 299 -11.78 -6.89 6.73
C PRO A 299 -12.08 -5.72 7.69
N ASP A 300 -11.72 -5.87 8.97
CA ASP A 300 -12.28 -5.06 10.06
C ASP A 300 -11.24 -4.78 11.16
N PHE A 301 -11.56 -3.84 12.06
CA PHE A 301 -10.80 -3.64 13.29
C PHE A 301 -11.19 -4.65 14.37
N GLY A 302 -10.20 -5.11 15.14
CA GLY A 302 -10.37 -5.94 16.32
C GLY A 302 -9.34 -5.60 17.41
N PRO A 303 -9.55 -6.06 18.66
CA PRO A 303 -8.69 -5.74 19.80
C PRO A 303 -7.24 -6.17 19.56
N HIS A 304 -6.28 -5.26 19.77
CA HIS A 304 -4.91 -5.44 19.32
C HIS A 304 -4.07 -6.21 20.34
N THR A 305 -3.85 -5.64 21.52
CA THR A 305 -2.81 -6.11 22.46
C THR A 305 -3.07 -7.48 23.05
N LYS A 306 -4.33 -7.77 23.44
CA LYS A 306 -4.69 -9.01 24.14
C LYS A 306 -5.16 -10.15 23.24
N ILE A 307 -5.68 -9.82 22.06
CA ILE A 307 -6.41 -10.75 21.18
C ILE A 307 -5.62 -11.04 19.89
N ASN A 308 -5.25 -9.99 19.15
CA ASN A 308 -4.64 -10.17 17.82
C ASN A 308 -3.15 -10.52 17.89
N ILE A 309 -2.38 -9.99 18.85
CA ILE A 309 -0.93 -10.28 18.95
C ILE A 309 -0.66 -11.79 19.15
N PRO A 310 -1.32 -12.49 20.11
CA PRO A 310 -1.03 -13.89 20.41
C PRO A 310 -1.25 -14.88 19.27
N VAL A 311 -2.11 -14.55 18.29
CA VAL A 311 -2.46 -15.42 17.15
C VAL A 311 -2.08 -14.79 15.80
N SER A 312 -1.25 -13.75 15.81
CA SER A 312 -0.93 -12.92 14.63
C SER A 312 -0.23 -13.65 13.49
N ASN A 313 0.37 -14.82 13.74
CA ASN A 313 1.03 -15.67 12.75
C ASN A 313 0.15 -16.82 12.23
N ARG A 314 -1.14 -16.82 12.56
CA ARG A 314 -2.11 -17.84 12.17
C ARG A 314 -3.30 -17.24 11.44
N ILE A 315 -4.10 -18.11 10.84
CA ILE A 315 -5.42 -17.75 10.35
C ILE A 315 -6.26 -17.40 11.57
N HIS A 316 -6.79 -16.17 11.55
CA HIS A 316 -7.60 -15.62 12.63
C HIS A 316 -9.02 -15.44 12.14
N PHE A 317 -9.93 -16.28 12.62
CA PHE A 317 -11.27 -16.34 12.06
C PHE A 317 -12.18 -15.22 12.56
N ASN A 318 -13.14 -14.87 11.74
CA ASN A 318 -14.26 -14.02 12.10
C ASN A 318 -15.53 -14.63 11.57
N PHE A 319 -16.59 -14.54 12.36
CA PHE A 319 -17.87 -15.19 12.09
C PHE A 319 -18.93 -14.12 11.82
N ILE A 320 -19.92 -14.45 10.99
CA ILE A 320 -21.09 -13.60 10.76
C ILE A 320 -22.17 -14.09 11.71
N ILE A 321 -22.19 -13.51 12.91
CA ILE A 321 -23.16 -13.86 13.96
C ILE A 321 -24.41 -12.97 13.77
N PRO A 322 -25.61 -13.55 13.64
CA PRO A 322 -26.86 -12.79 13.59
C PRO A 322 -27.14 -12.06 14.92
N ASP A 323 -27.82 -10.92 14.88
CA ASP A 323 -28.15 -10.12 16.09
C ASP A 323 -28.97 -10.91 17.13
N GLN A 324 -29.76 -11.90 16.68
CA GLN A 324 -30.59 -12.77 17.52
C GLN A 324 -30.13 -14.22 17.43
N TRP A 325 -28.82 -14.46 17.53
CA TRP A 325 -28.27 -15.80 17.54
C TRP A 325 -28.67 -16.57 18.80
N ASP A 326 -29.06 -17.83 18.65
CA ASP A 326 -29.54 -18.72 19.72
C ASP A 326 -28.42 -19.47 20.46
N GLY A 327 -27.15 -19.21 20.08
CA GLY A 327 -25.97 -19.89 20.61
C GLY A 327 -25.81 -21.34 20.15
N LYS A 328 -26.68 -21.84 19.26
CA LYS A 328 -26.75 -23.27 18.88
C LYS A 328 -26.77 -23.50 17.38
N THR A 329 -27.32 -22.56 16.63
CA THR A 329 -27.35 -22.59 15.17
C THR A 329 -25.93 -22.38 14.65
N LYS A 330 -25.50 -23.19 13.67
CA LYS A 330 -24.20 -22.99 13.03
C LYS A 330 -24.14 -21.59 12.40
N VAL A 331 -22.97 -20.95 12.46
CA VAL A 331 -22.74 -19.63 11.87
C VAL A 331 -21.68 -19.69 10.79
N PRO A 332 -21.84 -18.92 9.70
CA PRO A 332 -20.84 -18.88 8.65
C PRO A 332 -19.61 -18.07 9.06
N MET A 333 -18.46 -18.51 8.54
CA MET A 333 -17.26 -17.69 8.51
C MET A 333 -17.48 -16.44 7.63
N SER A 334 -16.84 -15.33 7.99
CA SER A 334 -16.77 -14.18 7.09
C SER A 334 -16.05 -14.57 5.79
N PRO A 335 -16.29 -13.89 4.65
CA PRO A 335 -15.68 -14.29 3.38
C PRO A 335 -14.16 -14.41 3.41
N GLY A 336 -13.48 -13.53 4.15
CA GLY A 336 -12.02 -13.61 4.34
C GLY A 336 -11.58 -14.82 5.17
N SER A 337 -12.37 -15.17 6.18
CA SER A 337 -12.12 -16.29 7.08
C SER A 337 -12.33 -17.63 6.37
N GLU A 338 -13.42 -17.75 5.60
CA GLU A 338 -13.73 -18.90 4.75
C GLU A 338 -12.62 -19.12 3.70
N GLN A 339 -12.21 -18.06 2.99
CA GLN A 339 -11.15 -18.23 1.99
C GLN A 339 -9.77 -18.49 2.60
N ALA A 340 -9.49 -17.99 3.80
CA ALA A 340 -8.27 -18.30 4.52
C ALA A 340 -8.25 -19.75 5.05
N SER A 341 -9.39 -20.30 5.52
CA SER A 341 -9.44 -21.70 5.99
C SER A 341 -9.04 -22.69 4.88
N LEU A 342 -9.43 -22.41 3.64
CA LEU A 342 -9.09 -23.22 2.46
C LEU A 342 -7.61 -23.15 2.03
N MET A 343 -6.78 -22.42 2.79
CA MET A 343 -5.31 -22.40 2.66
C MET A 343 -4.61 -23.23 3.75
N SER A 344 -5.35 -23.71 4.75
CA SER A 344 -4.86 -24.61 5.80
C SER A 344 -4.83 -26.06 5.31
N PRO A 345 -3.92 -26.92 5.83
CA PRO A 345 -2.78 -26.59 6.69
C PRO A 345 -1.52 -26.23 5.90
N HIS A 346 -1.47 -26.57 4.61
CA HIS A 346 -0.26 -26.50 3.77
C HIS A 346 0.41 -25.11 3.75
N ARG A 347 -0.37 -24.02 3.85
CA ARG A 347 0.17 -22.65 3.80
C ARG A 347 0.19 -21.92 5.14
N SER A 348 -0.83 -22.14 5.98
CA SER A 348 -0.93 -21.54 7.31
C SER A 348 -1.82 -22.37 8.21
N GLU A 349 -1.47 -22.41 9.48
CA GLU A 349 -2.31 -22.98 10.52
C GLU A 349 -3.32 -21.96 11.03
N PHE A 350 -4.39 -22.44 11.68
CA PHE A 350 -5.29 -21.64 12.50
C PHE A 350 -5.14 -22.00 13.98
N ALA A 351 -5.61 -21.13 14.87
CA ALA A 351 -5.51 -21.37 16.31
C ALA A 351 -6.69 -22.21 16.84
N LEU A 352 -6.39 -23.12 17.76
CA LEU A 352 -7.34 -23.87 18.57
C LEU A 352 -6.96 -23.76 20.04
N ASP A 353 -7.94 -23.93 20.91
CA ASP A 353 -7.70 -24.14 22.34
C ASP A 353 -7.02 -25.50 22.62
N SER A 354 -6.60 -25.71 23.86
CA SER A 354 -5.95 -26.98 24.26
C SER A 354 -6.83 -28.22 24.05
N THR A 355 -8.15 -28.05 23.96
CA THR A 355 -9.10 -29.15 23.75
C THR A 355 -9.35 -29.45 22.26
N GLY A 356 -8.92 -28.57 21.36
CA GLY A 356 -9.23 -28.65 19.94
C GLY A 356 -10.69 -28.31 19.60
N LYS A 357 -11.51 -27.93 20.57
CA LYS A 357 -12.96 -27.70 20.39
C LYS A 357 -13.33 -26.24 20.15
N TYR A 358 -12.41 -25.31 20.42
CA TYR A 358 -12.72 -23.89 20.33
C TYR A 358 -11.68 -23.12 19.53
N VAL A 359 -12.20 -22.20 18.71
CA VAL A 359 -11.45 -21.34 17.82
C VAL A 359 -11.55 -19.89 18.32
N PRO A 360 -10.43 -19.16 18.52
CA PRO A 360 -10.46 -17.75 18.85
C PRO A 360 -10.87 -16.91 17.64
N SER A 361 -11.81 -15.99 17.85
CA SER A 361 -12.28 -15.04 16.85
C SER A 361 -11.49 -13.73 16.91
N THR A 362 -11.57 -12.95 15.83
CA THR A 362 -10.89 -11.64 15.72
C THR A 362 -11.48 -10.56 16.62
N VAL A 363 -12.61 -10.83 17.27
CA VAL A 363 -13.28 -9.92 18.19
C VAL A 363 -13.05 -10.28 19.66
N GLY A 364 -12.30 -11.36 19.92
CA GLY A 364 -11.89 -11.76 21.26
C GLY A 364 -12.75 -12.85 21.89
N ASP A 365 -13.55 -13.55 21.10
CA ASP A 365 -14.47 -14.59 21.59
C ASP A 365 -14.04 -15.99 21.12
N MET A 366 -14.41 -17.03 21.86
CA MET A 366 -14.14 -18.45 21.55
C MET A 366 -15.38 -19.09 20.94
N MET A 367 -15.29 -19.48 19.67
CA MET A 367 -16.34 -20.17 18.93
C MET A 367 -16.13 -21.68 18.99
N SER A 368 -17.17 -22.43 19.36
CA SER A 368 -17.15 -23.90 19.27
C SER A 368 -17.02 -24.34 17.82
N THR A 369 -16.16 -25.33 17.53
CA THR A 369 -16.00 -25.89 16.19
C THR A 369 -17.29 -26.47 15.63
N ASP A 370 -18.15 -27.01 16.51
CA ASP A 370 -19.44 -27.60 16.13
C ASP A 370 -20.47 -26.56 15.65
N LEU A 371 -20.24 -25.28 15.99
CA LEU A 371 -21.11 -24.16 15.64
C LEU A 371 -20.60 -23.41 14.39
N ILE A 372 -19.55 -23.89 13.74
CA ILE A 372 -18.99 -23.26 12.53
C ILE A 372 -19.50 -24.02 11.30
N GLU A 373 -20.16 -23.32 10.38
CA GLU A 373 -20.56 -23.90 9.10
C GLU A 373 -19.34 -24.30 8.26
N GLY A 374 -19.34 -25.52 7.71
CA GLY A 374 -18.27 -26.04 6.86
C GLY A 374 -16.95 -26.26 7.59
N TYR A 375 -16.96 -26.37 8.93
CA TYR A 375 -15.75 -26.66 9.71
C TYR A 375 -15.19 -28.05 9.40
N GLU A 376 -16.07 -29.00 9.15
CA GLU A 376 -15.77 -30.36 8.72
C GLU A 376 -14.97 -30.44 7.41
N ASP A 377 -15.07 -29.41 6.55
CA ASP A 377 -14.38 -29.34 5.26
C ASP A 377 -12.97 -28.71 5.37
N ILE A 378 -12.61 -28.19 6.54
CA ILE A 378 -11.28 -27.64 6.79
C ILE A 378 -10.34 -28.81 7.07
N ASP A 379 -9.34 -29.01 6.21
CA ASP A 379 -8.32 -30.04 6.42
C ASP A 379 -7.58 -29.81 7.75
N GLN A 380 -7.79 -30.72 8.71
CA GLN A 380 -7.52 -30.49 10.15
C GLN A 380 -6.09 -30.81 10.60
N TYR A 381 -5.14 -31.04 9.69
CA TYR A 381 -3.76 -31.35 10.07
C TYR A 381 -2.87 -30.10 10.24
N GLY A 382 -3.33 -29.11 11.02
CA GLY A 382 -2.57 -27.90 11.40
C GLY A 382 -2.45 -27.81 12.93
N SER A 383 -1.26 -27.45 13.45
CA SER A 383 -0.89 -27.69 14.85
C SER A 383 -1.93 -27.29 15.90
N MET A 384 -2.22 -28.21 16.83
CA MET A 384 -2.83 -27.91 18.12
C MET A 384 -1.83 -27.10 18.96
N THR A 385 -1.70 -25.82 18.69
CA THR A 385 -0.92 -24.98 19.60
C THR A 385 -1.85 -24.35 20.62
N THR A 386 -1.72 -24.82 21.85
CA THR A 386 -2.44 -24.35 23.03
C THR A 386 -2.39 -22.82 23.13
N ILE A 387 -3.51 -22.15 22.85
CA ILE A 387 -3.71 -20.74 23.22
C ILE A 387 -4.19 -20.66 24.68
N ASN A 388 -3.86 -19.59 25.39
CA ASN A 388 -4.38 -19.34 26.73
C ASN A 388 -5.86 -18.91 26.62
N PRO A 389 -6.83 -19.76 27.01
CA PRO A 389 -8.25 -19.44 26.85
C PRO A 389 -8.69 -18.26 27.73
N LYS A 390 -7.94 -17.92 28.79
CA LYS A 390 -8.25 -16.75 29.66
C LYS A 390 -8.12 -15.41 28.95
N LEU A 391 -7.50 -15.36 27.78
CA LEU A 391 -7.39 -14.14 26.97
C LEU A 391 -8.67 -13.86 26.19
N PHE A 392 -9.56 -14.84 26.03
CA PHE A 392 -10.74 -14.77 25.18
C PHE A 392 -12.01 -14.99 26.00
N LYS A 393 -13.11 -14.35 25.59
CA LYS A 393 -14.44 -14.60 26.17
C LYS A 393 -15.05 -15.84 25.54
N ARG A 394 -15.89 -16.58 26.26
CA ARG A 394 -16.70 -17.64 25.63
C ARG A 394 -17.97 -17.01 25.07
N TYR A 395 -18.40 -17.49 23.91
CA TYR A 395 -19.81 -17.37 23.55
C TYR A 395 -20.54 -18.35 24.48
N ASP A 396 -21.22 -17.81 25.48
CA ASP A 396 -22.05 -18.59 26.42
C ASP A 396 -23.42 -18.90 25.80
#